data_AF-A0A7U9N3R8-F1
#
_entry.id   AF-A0A7U9N3R8-F1
#
_cell.length_a   1.000
_cell.length_b   1.000
_cell.length_c   1.000
_cell.angle_alpha   90.00
_cell.angle_beta   90.00
_cell.angle_gamma   90.00
#
_symmetry.space_group_name_H-M   'P 1'
#
loop_
_entity.id
_entity.type
_entity.pdbx_description
1 polymer ?
#
loop_
_entity_poly.entity_id
_entity_poly.type
_entity_poly.pdbx_seq_one_letter_code
_entity_poly.pdbx_strand_id
1 'polypeptide(L)'
;MGKQNKRSKGRKIDNQVESKEQLIEMHAEAYYRALKRIKEEQSEETISLEESKKTKRIKDILFYINVVFWPWKIGRRFRVNNHIYDSILSVVISCMFKLFGLCLWLFGIYAIPHGIVSITLKIPNAWLLVFPVSLALMMWGSIFIIAGKEFEKEKDSNIIYAYSASILALISCLLSLVTLLQA
;
A
#
# COMPACT_ATOMS: atom_id res chain seq x y z
N MET A 1 59.67 -27.49 -63.08
CA MET A 1 58.55 -26.51 -63.16
C MET A 1 57.52 -26.69 -62.03
N GLY A 2 57.91 -26.57 -60.74
CA GLY A 2 57.02 -26.95 -59.60
C GLY A 2 56.66 -25.86 -58.59
N LYS A 3 57.20 -24.64 -58.70
CA LYS A 3 57.09 -23.61 -57.63
C LYS A 3 55.89 -22.65 -57.75
N GLN A 4 55.31 -22.45 -58.93
CA GLN A 4 54.22 -21.47 -59.11
C GLN A 4 52.82 -22.00 -58.72
N ASN A 5 52.55 -23.30 -58.89
CA ASN A 5 51.22 -23.87 -58.62
C ASN A 5 50.89 -23.98 -57.12
N LYS A 6 51.89 -24.15 -56.25
CA LYS A 6 51.68 -24.16 -54.78
C LYS A 6 51.33 -22.78 -54.23
N ARG A 7 51.86 -21.70 -54.82
CA ARG A 7 51.62 -20.31 -54.39
C ARG A 7 50.21 -19.80 -54.74
N SER A 8 49.62 -20.24 -55.86
CA SER A 8 48.26 -19.83 -56.24
C SER A 8 47.19 -20.59 -55.46
N LYS A 9 47.45 -21.86 -55.12
CA LYS A 9 46.53 -22.69 -54.33
C LYS A 9 46.45 -22.24 -52.86
N GLY A 10 47.58 -21.87 -52.26
CA GLY A 10 47.61 -21.30 -50.90
C GLY A 10 46.85 -19.96 -50.79
N ARG A 11 47.04 -19.04 -51.75
CA ARG A 11 46.35 -17.74 -51.77
C ARG A 11 44.82 -17.83 -51.92
N LYS A 12 44.32 -18.86 -52.63
CA LYS A 12 42.87 -19.08 -52.76
C LYS A 12 42.25 -19.63 -51.48
N ILE A 13 42.98 -20.43 -50.72
CA ILE A 13 42.51 -21.00 -49.45
C ILE A 13 42.48 -19.91 -48.38
N ASP A 14 43.52 -19.08 -48.31
CA ASP A 14 43.64 -17.98 -47.36
C ASP A 14 42.51 -16.93 -47.52
N ASN A 15 42.27 -16.47 -48.75
CA ASN A 15 41.17 -15.55 -49.05
C ASN A 15 39.78 -16.15 -48.76
N GLN A 16 39.64 -17.48 -48.83
CA GLN A 16 38.37 -18.16 -48.54
C GLN A 16 38.17 -18.35 -47.02
N VAL A 17 39.25 -18.39 -46.25
CA VAL A 17 39.24 -18.40 -44.77
C VAL A 17 38.98 -16.99 -44.23
N GLU A 18 39.69 -15.97 -44.72
CA GLU A 18 39.42 -14.55 -44.40
C GLU A 18 37.97 -14.16 -44.70
N SER A 19 37.43 -14.58 -45.85
CA SER A 19 36.03 -14.34 -46.22
C SER A 19 35.03 -15.01 -45.28
N LYS A 20 35.35 -16.19 -44.75
CA LYS A 20 34.49 -16.89 -43.77
C LYS A 20 34.58 -16.25 -42.39
N GLU A 21 35.77 -15.83 -41.98
CA GLU A 21 35.97 -15.10 -40.72
C GLU A 21 35.25 -13.76 -40.72
N GLN A 22 35.32 -12.99 -41.81
CA GLN A 22 34.56 -11.74 -41.98
C GLN A 22 33.04 -11.97 -41.97
N LEU A 23 32.56 -13.09 -42.54
CA LEU A 23 31.14 -13.47 -42.49
C LEU A 23 30.71 -13.82 -41.06
N ILE A 24 31.54 -14.54 -40.31
CA ILE A 24 31.27 -14.90 -38.91
C ILE A 24 31.25 -13.64 -38.04
N GLU A 25 32.18 -12.71 -38.26
CA GLU A 25 32.26 -11.45 -37.52
C GLU A 25 31.07 -10.54 -37.83
N MET A 26 30.65 -10.45 -39.10
CA MET A 26 29.46 -9.71 -39.51
C MET A 26 28.17 -10.30 -38.90
N HIS A 27 28.06 -11.62 -38.80
CA HIS A 27 26.93 -12.27 -38.14
C HIS A 27 26.95 -12.06 -36.62
N ALA A 28 28.12 -12.14 -35.98
CA ALA A 28 28.28 -11.89 -34.56
C ALA A 28 27.95 -10.43 -34.20
N GLU A 29 28.38 -9.47 -35.01
CA GLU A 29 28.07 -8.04 -34.81
C GLU A 29 26.58 -7.75 -35.01
N ALA A 30 25.95 -8.33 -36.05
CA ALA A 30 24.52 -8.21 -36.26
C ALA A 30 23.72 -8.80 -35.09
N TYR A 31 24.14 -9.96 -34.58
CA TYR A 31 23.51 -10.62 -33.43
C TYR A 31 23.69 -9.79 -32.15
N TYR A 32 24.88 -9.23 -31.92
CA TYR A 32 25.15 -8.36 -30.78
C TYR A 32 24.32 -7.07 -30.83
N ARG A 33 24.19 -6.44 -32.01
CA ARG A 33 23.31 -5.27 -32.21
C ARG A 33 21.84 -5.59 -31.96
N ALA A 34 21.36 -6.75 -32.40
CA ALA A 34 19.98 -7.16 -32.16
C ALA A 34 19.72 -7.39 -30.65
N LEU A 35 20.62 -8.11 -29.97
CA LEU A 35 20.54 -8.32 -28.52
C LEU A 35 20.56 -7.01 -27.72
N LYS A 36 21.39 -6.04 -28.15
CA LYS A 36 21.47 -4.73 -27.51
C LYS A 36 20.14 -3.98 -27.61
N ARG A 37 19.50 -3.99 -28.79
CA ARG A 37 18.17 -3.35 -28.99
C ARG A 37 17.09 -4.00 -28.14
N ILE A 38 17.04 -5.33 -28.08
CA ILE A 38 16.07 -6.05 -27.23
C ILE A 38 16.27 -5.70 -25.75
N LYS A 39 17.53 -5.57 -25.30
CA LYS A 39 17.83 -5.22 -23.91
C LYS A 39 17.49 -3.76 -23.59
N GLU A 40 17.69 -2.85 -24.53
CA GLU A 40 17.29 -1.44 -24.43
C GLU A 40 15.75 -1.33 -24.39
N GLU A 41 15.03 -1.97 -25.32
CA GLU A 41 13.55 -2.02 -25.34
C GLU A 41 12.96 -2.62 -24.06
N GLN A 42 13.53 -3.72 -23.54
CA GLN A 42 13.08 -4.29 -22.26
C GLN A 42 13.35 -3.37 -21.06
N SER A 43 14.46 -2.63 -21.09
CA SER A 43 14.77 -1.67 -20.03
C SER A 43 13.84 -0.46 -20.07
N GLU A 44 13.49 0.04 -21.25
CA GLU A 44 12.55 1.14 -21.43
C GLU A 44 11.10 0.71 -21.12
N GLU A 45 10.70 -0.51 -21.49
CA GLU A 45 9.41 -1.09 -21.12
C GLU A 45 9.30 -1.29 -19.60
N THR A 46 10.35 -1.77 -18.93
CA THR A 46 10.33 -1.94 -17.46
C THR A 46 10.29 -0.59 -16.73
N ILE A 47 11.04 0.41 -17.20
CA ILE A 47 11.02 1.78 -16.63
C ILE A 47 9.63 2.42 -16.82
N SER A 48 9.04 2.32 -18.02
CA SER A 48 7.71 2.89 -18.31
C SER A 48 6.57 2.15 -17.59
N LEU A 49 6.66 0.83 -17.44
CA LEU A 49 5.74 0.06 -16.61
C LEU A 49 5.87 0.43 -15.14
N GLU A 50 7.07 0.54 -14.59
CA GLU A 50 7.26 0.96 -13.19
C GLU A 50 6.74 2.37 -12.93
N GLU A 51 7.03 3.33 -13.82
CA GLU A 51 6.49 4.68 -13.71
C GLU A 51 4.96 4.70 -13.78
N SER A 52 4.35 3.98 -14.73
CA SER A 52 2.88 3.90 -14.83
C SER A 52 2.24 3.25 -13.60
N LYS A 53 2.89 2.23 -13.02
CA LYS A 53 2.42 1.50 -11.83
C LYS A 53 2.58 2.34 -10.56
N LYS A 54 3.71 3.05 -10.42
CA LYS A 54 3.99 3.97 -9.30
C LYS A 54 3.04 5.17 -9.34
N THR A 55 2.79 5.72 -10.53
CA THR A 55 1.82 6.81 -10.74
C THR A 55 0.38 6.39 -10.45
N LYS A 56 -0.01 5.15 -10.80
CA LYS A 56 -1.31 4.58 -10.39
C LYS A 56 -1.44 4.46 -8.88
N ARG A 57 -0.45 3.86 -8.20
CA ARG A 57 -0.46 3.70 -6.74
C ARG A 57 -0.56 5.02 -5.99
N ILE A 58 0.16 6.05 -6.44
CA ILE A 58 0.09 7.39 -5.83
C ILE A 58 -1.29 8.01 -6.03
N LYS A 59 -1.90 7.86 -7.22
CA LYS A 59 -3.27 8.34 -7.47
C LYS A 59 -4.30 7.63 -6.59
N ASP A 60 -4.16 6.32 -6.40
CA ASP A 60 -5.04 5.56 -5.53
C ASP A 60 -4.91 5.99 -4.06
N ILE A 61 -3.68 6.16 -3.55
CA ILE A 61 -3.43 6.65 -2.18
C ILE A 61 -3.94 8.08 -2.00
N LEU A 62 -3.72 8.95 -2.99
CA LEU A 62 -4.18 10.33 -2.95
C LEU A 62 -5.71 10.40 -3.02
N PHE A 63 -6.35 9.50 -3.74
CA PHE A 63 -7.80 9.33 -3.75
C PHE A 63 -8.31 8.89 -2.38
N TYR A 64 -7.68 7.91 -1.74
CA TYR A 64 -8.02 7.48 -0.37
C TYR A 64 -7.88 8.62 0.64
N ILE A 65 -6.76 9.35 0.61
CA ILE A 65 -6.53 10.49 1.51
C ILE A 65 -7.59 11.58 1.28
N ASN A 66 -7.91 11.88 0.02
CA ASN A 66 -8.90 12.90 -0.32
C ASN A 66 -10.33 12.46 0.03
N VAL A 67 -10.66 11.17 -0.04
CA VAL A 67 -11.95 10.62 0.43
C VAL A 67 -12.07 10.73 1.95
N VAL A 68 -10.99 10.46 2.69
CA VAL A 68 -10.95 10.54 4.16
C VAL A 68 -11.03 11.99 4.64
N PHE A 69 -10.30 12.92 4.03
CA PHE A 69 -10.27 14.33 4.45
C PHE A 69 -11.38 15.20 3.84
N TRP A 70 -11.93 14.85 2.68
CA TRP A 70 -12.93 15.67 1.95
C TRP A 70 -14.07 14.85 1.31
N PRO A 71 -14.91 14.15 2.12
CA PRO A 71 -16.02 13.35 1.60
C PRO A 71 -17.05 14.16 0.80
N TRP A 72 -17.26 15.43 1.15
CA TRP A 72 -18.22 16.33 0.50
C TRP A 72 -17.84 16.77 -0.93
N LYS A 73 -16.58 16.58 -1.35
CA LYS A 73 -16.10 16.98 -2.69
C LYS A 73 -16.18 15.83 -3.71
N ILE A 74 -16.59 14.62 -3.29
CA ILE A 74 -16.59 13.39 -4.11
C ILE A 74 -17.81 13.26 -5.04
N GLY A 75 -18.72 14.22 -5.04
CA GLY A 75 -19.90 14.21 -5.90
C GLY A 75 -19.57 14.62 -7.34
N ARG A 76 -19.41 13.64 -8.25
CA ARG A 76 -20.13 13.57 -9.56
C ARG A 76 -19.53 12.67 -10.64
N ARG A 77 -18.29 12.15 -10.55
CA ARG A 77 -17.63 11.53 -11.74
C ARG A 77 -17.08 10.11 -11.62
N PHE A 78 -17.38 9.37 -10.56
CA PHE A 78 -16.81 8.05 -10.34
C PHE A 78 -17.88 6.95 -10.34
N ARG A 79 -18.34 6.55 -11.54
CA ARG A 79 -19.01 5.26 -11.76
C ARG A 79 -17.93 4.18 -11.70
N VAL A 80 -17.64 3.72 -10.48
CA VAL A 80 -16.58 2.75 -10.21
C VAL A 80 -17.24 1.41 -9.90
N ASN A 81 -16.66 0.33 -10.42
CA ASN A 81 -17.15 -1.04 -10.29
C ASN A 81 -17.30 -1.45 -8.80
N ASN A 82 -18.37 -2.17 -8.42
CA ASN A 82 -18.70 -2.52 -7.01
C ASN A 82 -17.53 -3.14 -6.24
N HIS A 83 -16.66 -3.89 -6.93
CA HIS A 83 -15.50 -4.54 -6.34
C HIS A 83 -14.43 -3.59 -5.77
N ILE A 84 -14.40 -2.33 -6.23
CA ILE A 84 -13.46 -1.32 -5.75
C ILE A 84 -14.02 -0.66 -4.47
N TYR A 85 -15.34 -0.50 -4.38
CA TYR A 85 -16.01 0.01 -3.18
C TYR A 85 -15.81 -0.90 -1.96
N ASP A 86 -15.78 -2.22 -2.16
CA ASP A 86 -15.53 -3.18 -1.06
C ASP A 86 -14.14 -3.01 -0.44
N SER A 87 -13.12 -2.77 -1.28
CA SER A 87 -11.76 -2.45 -0.80
C SER A 87 -11.69 -1.07 -0.15
N ILE A 88 -12.48 -0.11 -0.64
CA ILE A 88 -12.50 1.26 -0.09
C ILE A 88 -13.18 1.26 1.27
N LEU A 89 -14.27 0.52 1.42
CA LEU A 89 -15.04 0.45 2.65
C LEU A 89 -14.20 -0.16 3.79
N SER A 90 -13.52 -1.27 3.55
CA SER A 90 -12.67 -1.90 4.58
C SER A 90 -11.50 -1.00 4.99
N VAL A 91 -10.87 -0.30 4.04
CA VAL A 91 -9.80 0.67 4.33
C VAL A 91 -10.33 1.86 5.12
N VAL A 92 -11.52 2.38 4.79
CA VAL A 92 -12.14 3.49 5.54
C VAL A 92 -12.49 3.05 6.96
N ILE A 93 -13.06 1.85 7.14
CA ILE A 93 -13.38 1.31 8.46
C ILE A 93 -12.10 1.08 9.27
N SER A 94 -11.08 0.42 8.70
CA SER A 94 -9.78 0.22 9.34
C SER A 94 -9.14 1.55 9.75
N CYS A 95 -9.22 2.56 8.90
CA CYS A 95 -8.73 3.91 9.19
C CYS A 95 -9.47 4.54 10.37
N MET A 96 -10.81 4.48 10.38
CA MET A 96 -11.62 4.99 11.48
C MET A 96 -11.25 4.31 12.81
N PHE A 97 -11.18 2.98 12.84
CA PHE A 97 -10.82 2.21 14.03
C PHE A 97 -9.42 2.54 14.56
N LYS A 98 -8.44 2.71 13.67
CA LYS A 98 -7.07 3.12 14.04
C LYS A 98 -7.04 4.55 14.59
N LEU A 99 -7.75 5.49 13.97
CA LEU A 99 -7.83 6.87 14.45
C LEU A 99 -8.52 6.95 15.81
N PHE A 100 -9.67 6.28 15.98
CA PHE A 100 -10.36 6.21 17.27
C PHE A 100 -9.50 5.56 18.35
N GLY A 101 -8.87 4.43 18.05
CA GLY A 101 -7.97 3.76 18.99
C GLY A 101 -6.77 4.61 19.37
N LEU A 102 -6.17 5.34 18.41
CA LEU A 102 -5.05 6.25 18.66
C LEU A 102 -5.47 7.47 19.49
N CYS A 103 -6.63 8.06 19.20
CA CYS A 103 -7.19 9.13 20.04
C CYS A 103 -7.43 8.66 21.47
N LEU A 104 -8.08 7.50 21.67
CA LEU A 104 -8.31 6.92 23.00
C LEU A 104 -7.00 6.66 23.74
N TRP A 105 -6.00 6.13 23.03
CA TRP A 105 -4.69 5.85 23.59
C TRP A 105 -3.96 7.13 24.01
N LEU A 106 -4.02 8.19 23.20
CA LEU A 106 -3.48 9.52 23.54
C LEU A 106 -4.20 10.15 24.74
N PHE A 107 -5.52 10.00 24.85
CA PHE A 107 -6.27 10.42 26.03
C PHE A 107 -5.82 9.65 27.28
N GLY A 108 -5.59 8.35 27.14
CA GLY A 108 -5.01 7.52 28.20
C GLY A 108 -3.65 8.04 28.68
N ILE A 109 -2.75 8.41 27.77
CA ILE A 109 -1.44 9.02 28.10
C ILE A 109 -1.63 10.38 28.77
N TYR A 110 -2.49 11.23 28.22
CA TYR A 110 -2.74 12.58 28.74
C TYR A 110 -3.34 12.58 30.15
N ALA A 111 -4.11 11.56 30.50
CA ALA A 111 -4.67 11.42 31.84
C ALA A 111 -3.59 11.19 32.94
N ILE A 112 -2.41 10.68 32.58
CA ILE A 112 -1.30 10.43 33.52
C ILE A 112 -0.75 11.73 34.15
N PRO A 113 -0.29 12.74 33.38
CA PRO A 113 0.18 14.00 33.96
C PRO A 113 -0.92 14.76 34.70
N HIS A 114 -2.18 14.69 34.22
CA HIS A 114 -3.32 15.23 34.96
C HIS A 114 -3.49 14.56 36.33
N GLY A 115 -3.32 13.23 36.39
CA GLY A 115 -3.31 12.47 37.64
C GLY A 115 -2.22 12.91 38.60
N ILE A 116 -1.01 13.19 38.10
CA ILE A 116 0.12 13.69 38.92
C ILE A 116 -0.19 15.06 39.51
N VAL A 117 -0.70 16.00 38.71
CA VAL A 117 -1.09 17.34 39.18
C VAL A 117 -2.19 17.24 40.25
N SER A 118 -3.16 16.33 40.07
CA SER A 118 -4.24 16.12 41.04
C SER A 118 -3.74 15.62 42.41
N ILE A 119 -2.63 14.87 42.44
CA ILE A 119 -1.95 14.47 43.69
C ILE A 119 -1.32 15.69 44.36
N THR A 120 -0.63 16.53 43.59
CA THR A 120 0.03 17.75 44.09
C THR A 120 -0.98 18.74 44.70
N LEU A 121 -2.18 18.84 44.11
CA LEU A 121 -3.27 19.70 44.59
C LEU A 121 -4.06 19.12 45.78
N LYS A 122 -3.64 17.98 46.35
CA LYS A 122 -4.28 17.32 47.51
C LYS A 122 -5.79 17.09 47.35
N ILE A 123 -6.25 16.79 46.13
CA ILE A 123 -7.64 16.43 45.91
C ILE A 123 -7.84 14.99 46.41
N PRO A 124 -8.66 14.76 47.46
CA PRO A 124 -8.81 13.43 48.02
C PRO A 124 -9.43 12.46 47.02
N ASN A 125 -8.91 11.23 46.96
CA ASN A 125 -9.41 10.08 46.19
C ASN A 125 -9.40 10.20 44.65
N ALA A 126 -9.07 11.35 44.07
CA ALA A 126 -9.03 11.54 42.62
C ALA A 126 -8.00 10.65 41.92
N TRP A 127 -6.82 10.45 42.53
CA TRP A 127 -5.76 9.61 41.96
C TRP A 127 -6.17 8.15 41.78
N LEU A 128 -7.01 7.62 42.69
CA LEU A 128 -7.46 6.24 42.68
C LEU A 128 -8.42 5.94 41.52
N LEU A 129 -9.07 6.97 40.97
CA LEU A 129 -9.93 6.87 39.78
C LEU A 129 -9.17 7.18 38.48
N VAL A 130 -8.31 8.19 38.48
CA VAL A 130 -7.60 8.62 37.26
C VAL A 130 -6.65 7.55 36.74
N PHE A 131 -5.93 6.86 37.63
CA PHE A 131 -4.97 5.82 37.24
C PHE A 131 -5.62 4.59 36.55
N PRO A 132 -6.63 3.91 37.13
CA PRO A 132 -7.27 2.77 36.47
C PRO A 132 -8.03 3.18 35.21
N VAL A 133 -8.63 4.38 35.17
CA VAL A 133 -9.32 4.89 33.97
C VAL A 133 -8.33 5.15 32.83
N SER A 134 -7.17 5.74 33.13
CA SER A 134 -6.08 5.94 32.17
C SER A 134 -5.59 4.60 31.59
N LEU A 135 -5.38 3.61 32.45
CA LEU A 135 -4.91 2.28 32.04
C LEU A 135 -5.95 1.54 31.19
N ALA A 136 -7.23 1.64 31.56
CA ALA A 136 -8.33 1.13 30.76
C ALA A 136 -8.36 1.79 29.38
N LEU A 137 -8.33 3.12 29.30
CA LEU A 137 -8.31 3.87 28.03
C LEU A 137 -7.18 3.41 27.10
N MET A 138 -5.99 3.16 27.64
CA MET A 138 -4.87 2.61 26.87
C MET A 138 -5.12 1.20 26.36
N MET A 139 -5.65 0.29 27.19
CA MET A 139 -5.97 -1.07 26.77
C MET A 139 -7.03 -1.08 25.67
N TRP A 140 -8.13 -0.35 25.88
CA TRP A 140 -9.19 -0.23 24.88
C TRP A 140 -8.69 0.39 23.58
N GLY A 141 -7.92 1.48 23.66
CA GLY A 141 -7.30 2.11 22.48
C GLY A 141 -6.41 1.15 21.68
N SER A 142 -5.64 0.31 22.38
CA SER A 142 -4.79 -0.72 21.74
C SER A 142 -5.61 -1.81 21.04
N ILE A 143 -6.70 -2.25 21.66
CA ILE A 143 -7.63 -3.23 21.07
C ILE A 143 -8.24 -2.67 19.78
N PHE A 144 -8.67 -1.40 19.78
CA PHE A 144 -9.20 -0.75 18.58
C PHE A 144 -8.17 -0.64 17.45
N ILE A 145 -6.90 -0.36 17.77
CA ILE A 145 -5.80 -0.33 16.78
C ILE A 145 -5.57 -1.72 16.18
N ILE A 146 -5.56 -2.77 17.01
CA ILE A 146 -5.37 -4.15 16.56
C ILE A 146 -6.56 -4.61 15.70
N ALA A 147 -7.78 -4.33 16.13
CA ALA A 147 -8.99 -4.62 15.37
C ALA A 147 -8.92 -3.95 13.98
N GLY A 148 -8.55 -2.67 13.93
CA GLY A 148 -8.36 -1.97 12.66
C GLY A 148 -7.30 -2.61 11.75
N LYS A 149 -6.22 -3.18 12.30
CA LYS A 149 -5.21 -3.91 11.51
C LYS A 149 -5.72 -5.25 11.00
N GLU A 150 -6.59 -5.93 11.76
CA GLU A 150 -7.18 -7.18 11.32
C GLU A 150 -8.20 -6.96 10.20
N PHE A 151 -9.02 -5.89 10.29
CA PHE A 151 -9.90 -5.45 9.20
C PHE A 151 -9.18 -5.11 7.90
N GLU A 152 -7.93 -4.66 7.97
CA GLU A 152 -7.13 -4.37 6.78
C GLU A 152 -6.66 -5.64 6.05
N LYS A 153 -6.56 -6.77 6.76
CA LYS A 153 -6.17 -8.07 6.19
C LYS A 153 -7.37 -8.82 5.61
N GLU A 154 -8.56 -8.60 6.14
CA GLU A 154 -9.80 -9.16 5.59
C GLU A 154 -10.06 -8.59 4.18
N LYS A 155 -10.05 -9.46 3.16
CA LYS A 155 -10.36 -9.10 1.76
C LYS A 155 -11.69 -9.66 1.27
N ASP A 156 -12.40 -10.39 2.12
CA ASP A 156 -13.65 -11.05 1.74
C ASP A 156 -14.82 -10.08 1.92
N SER A 157 -15.32 -9.55 0.80
CA SER A 157 -16.34 -8.49 0.75
C SER A 157 -17.57 -8.85 1.58
N ASN A 158 -18.05 -10.09 1.50
CA ASN A 158 -19.28 -10.52 2.18
C ASN A 158 -19.15 -10.44 3.71
N ILE A 159 -17.97 -10.77 4.23
CA ILE A 159 -17.67 -10.73 5.67
C ILE A 159 -17.58 -9.27 6.14
N ILE A 160 -16.95 -8.39 5.35
CA ILE A 160 -16.82 -6.95 5.66
C ILE A 160 -18.20 -6.28 5.73
N TYR A 161 -19.14 -6.61 4.82
CA TYR A 161 -20.50 -6.07 4.86
C TYR A 161 -21.30 -6.57 6.06
N ALA A 162 -21.25 -7.87 6.36
CA ALA A 162 -21.94 -8.43 7.51
C ALA A 162 -21.43 -7.79 8.82
N TYR A 163 -20.12 -7.57 8.93
CA TYR A 163 -19.52 -6.98 10.11
C TYR A 163 -19.83 -5.48 10.23
N SER A 164 -19.72 -4.71 9.14
CA SER A 164 -20.06 -3.27 9.15
C SER A 164 -21.53 -3.02 9.45
N ALA A 165 -22.43 -3.83 8.91
CA ALA A 165 -23.85 -3.80 9.25
C ALA A 165 -24.10 -4.09 10.73
N SER A 166 -23.37 -5.06 11.29
CA SER A 166 -23.46 -5.41 12.72
C SER A 166 -22.96 -4.27 13.63
N ILE A 167 -21.86 -3.61 13.27
CA ILE A 167 -21.36 -2.42 13.98
C ILE A 167 -22.38 -1.28 13.92
N LEU A 168 -22.93 -0.99 12.74
CA LEU A 168 -23.94 0.06 12.57
C LEU A 168 -25.21 -0.24 13.37
N ALA A 169 -25.65 -1.49 13.41
CA ALA A 169 -26.78 -1.93 14.22
C ALA A 169 -26.52 -1.73 15.72
N LEU A 170 -25.31 -2.06 16.20
CA LEU A 170 -24.90 -1.81 17.59
C LEU A 170 -24.90 -0.31 17.93
N ILE A 171 -24.37 0.53 17.06
CA ILE A 171 -24.36 1.99 17.26
C ILE A 171 -25.80 2.53 17.30
N SER A 172 -26.66 2.09 16.38
CA SER A 172 -28.08 2.46 16.35
C SER A 172 -28.80 2.04 17.63
N CYS A 173 -28.53 0.83 18.13
CA CYS A 173 -29.07 0.33 19.39
C CYS A 173 -28.61 1.16 20.59
N LEU A 174 -27.32 1.51 20.66
CA LEU A 174 -26.77 2.37 21.71
C LEU A 174 -27.40 3.77 21.70
N LEU A 175 -27.55 4.38 20.52
CA LEU A 175 -28.22 5.67 20.38
C LEU A 175 -29.67 5.60 20.86
N SER A 176 -30.40 4.55 20.48
CA SER A 176 -31.78 4.32 20.95
C SER A 176 -31.85 4.22 22.49
N LEU A 177 -30.94 3.48 23.12
CA LEU A 177 -30.86 3.40 24.58
C LEU A 177 -30.55 4.75 25.23
N VAL A 178 -29.61 5.52 24.68
CA VAL A 178 -29.30 6.86 25.18
C VAL A 178 -30.52 7.77 25.08
N THR A 179 -31.24 7.73 23.95
CA THR A 179 -32.46 8.54 23.77
C THR A 179 -33.58 8.13 24.72
N LEU A 180 -33.70 6.83 25.04
CA LEU A 180 -34.66 6.33 26.02
C LEU A 180 -34.28 6.70 27.45
N LEU A 181 -32.99 6.74 27.78
CA LEU A 181 -32.49 7.12 29.11
C LEU A 181 -32.57 8.62 29.38
N GLN A 182 -32.61 9.44 28.32
CA GLN A 182 -32.79 10.88 28.41
C GLN A 182 -34.26 11.33 28.34
N ALA A 183 -35.19 10.41 28.06
CA ALA A 183 -36.64 10.63 28.04
C ALA A 183 -37.27 10.29 29.41
#